data_AF-A0A177Q7K3-F1
#
_entry.id   AF-A0A177Q7K3-F1
#
_cell.length_a   1.000
_cell.length_b   1.000
_cell.length_c   1.000
_cell.angle_alpha   90.00
_cell.angle_beta   90.00
_cell.angle_gamma   90.00
#
_symmetry.space_group_name_H-M   'P 1'
#
loop_
_entity.id
_entity.type
_entity.pdbx_description
1 polymer ?
#
loop_
_entity_poly.entity_id
_entity_poly.type
_entity_poly.pdbx_seq_one_letter_code
_entity_poly.pdbx_strand_id
1 'polypeptide(L)' 'MTLRKFIDKRGEGVYRIAFGSDDIDGVLSHFNENAVQYVDMSSQAALGSRVVFTHPKSTHGLMIEVVEGR' A
#
# COMPACT_ATOMS: atom_id res chain seq x y z
N MET A 1 -4.40 9.50 -2.09
CA MET A 1 -4.46 10.43 -3.25
C MET A 1 -5.19 9.71 -4.37
N THR A 2 -5.81 10.40 -5.34
CA THR A 2 -6.41 9.72 -6.51
C THR A 2 -5.43 9.76 -7.68
N LEU A 3 -5.53 8.83 -8.64
CA LEU A 3 -4.70 8.83 -9.85
C LEU A 3 -4.78 10.18 -10.59
N ARG A 4 -5.99 10.75 -10.71
CA ARG A 4 -6.17 12.08 -11.31
C ARG A 4 -5.33 13.15 -10.62
N LYS A 5 -5.42 13.24 -9.29
CA LYS A 5 -4.62 14.19 -8.49
C LYS A 5 -3.12 13.94 -8.59
N PHE A 6 -2.68 12.71 -8.84
CA PHE A 6 -1.27 12.39 -9.07
C PHE A 6 -0.80 12.95 -10.41
N ILE A 7 -1.51 12.63 -11.51
CA ILE A 7 -1.20 13.10 -12.86
C ILE A 7 -1.18 14.63 -12.89
N ASP A 8 -2.20 15.28 -12.32
CA ASP A 8 -2.30 16.75 -12.30
C ASP A 8 -1.11 17.41 -11.55
N LYS A 9 -0.48 16.73 -10.58
CA LYS A 9 0.61 17.27 -9.76
C LYS A 9 2.01 16.86 -10.17
N ARG A 10 2.16 15.68 -10.78
CA ARG A 10 3.45 15.02 -11.02
C ARG A 10 3.68 14.67 -12.50
N GLY A 11 2.66 14.77 -13.35
CA GLY A 11 2.68 14.23 -14.71
C GLY A 11 2.50 12.71 -14.74
N GLU A 12 2.64 12.12 -15.92
CA GLU A 12 2.64 10.67 -16.09
C GLU A 12 3.87 10.04 -15.46
N GLY A 13 3.71 8.85 -14.88
CA GLY A 13 4.79 8.13 -14.22
C GLY A 13 4.30 7.02 -13.30
N VAL A 14 5.21 6.48 -12.49
CA VAL A 14 4.91 5.40 -11.54
C VAL A 14 4.09 5.96 -10.38
N TYR A 15 2.81 5.54 -10.30
CA TYR A 15 1.90 5.99 -9.25
C TYR A 15 2.01 5.17 -7.95
N ARG A 16 2.03 3.85 -8.08
CA ARG A 16 2.18 2.89 -6.96
C ARG A 16 2.80 1.59 -7.44
N ILE A 17 3.40 0.83 -6.51
CA ILE A 17 3.86 -0.55 -6.74
C ILE A 17 3.06 -1.48 -5.82
N ALA A 18 2.57 -2.58 -6.36
CA ALA A 18 1.89 -3.62 -5.60
C ALA A 18 2.80 -4.85 -5.43
N PHE A 19 2.89 -5.35 -4.20
CA PHE A 19 3.56 -6.61 -3.87
C PHE A 19 2.53 -7.65 -3.42
N GLY A 20 2.69 -8.88 -3.90
CA GLY A 20 1.98 -10.03 -3.35
C GLY A 20 2.66 -10.51 -2.06
N SER A 21 1.87 -10.91 -1.06
CA SER A 21 2.36 -11.53 0.17
C SER A 21 1.38 -12.61 0.62
N ASP A 22 1.89 -13.71 1.17
CA ASP A 22 1.09 -14.77 1.79
C ASP A 22 0.93 -14.57 3.31
N ASP A 23 1.53 -13.50 3.87
CA ASP A 23 1.52 -13.19 5.30
C ASP A 23 1.45 -11.66 5.52
N ILE A 24 0.24 -11.10 5.39
CA ILE A 24 0.06 -9.67 5.66
C ILE A 24 0.32 -9.31 7.13
N ASP A 25 0.07 -10.21 8.08
CA ASP A 25 0.29 -9.89 9.50
C ASP A 25 1.78 -9.74 9.82
N GLY A 26 2.64 -10.57 9.24
CA GLY A 26 4.09 -10.39 9.28
C GLY A 26 4.54 -9.07 8.66
N VAL A 27 3.94 -8.67 7.53
CA VAL A 27 4.21 -7.37 6.90
C VAL A 27 3.79 -6.21 7.81
N LEU A 28 2.63 -6.29 8.45
CA LEU A 28 2.15 -5.28 9.39
C LEU A 28 3.07 -5.18 10.62
N SER A 29 3.54 -6.31 11.13
CA SER A 29 4.53 -6.34 12.22
C SER A 29 5.81 -5.62 11.79
N HIS A 30 6.35 -5.94 10.61
CA HIS A 30 7.52 -5.27 10.07
C HIS A 30 7.31 -3.76 9.88
N PHE A 31 6.14 -3.34 9.39
CA PHE A 31 5.80 -1.93 9.27
C PHE A 31 5.78 -1.21 10.62
N ASN A 32 5.21 -1.84 11.66
CA ASN A 32 5.18 -1.28 13.01
C ASN A 32 6.59 -1.15 13.61
N GLU A 33 7.42 -2.17 13.47
CA GLU A 33 8.82 -2.16 13.93
C GLU A 33 9.65 -1.05 13.29
N ASN A 34 9.36 -0.74 12.02
CA ASN A 34 10.09 0.26 11.24
C ASN A 34 9.38 1.63 11.20
N ALA A 35 8.37 1.85 12.04
CA ALA A 35 7.56 3.08 12.08
C ALA A 35 7.00 3.51 10.71
N VAL A 36 6.68 2.54 9.86
CA VAL A 36 6.05 2.77 8.56
C VAL A 36 4.57 3.10 8.79
N GLN A 37 4.13 4.24 8.26
CA GLN A 37 2.73 4.60 8.28
C GLN A 37 1.99 3.82 7.19
N TYR A 38 0.90 3.16 7.56
CA TYR A 38 0.08 2.39 6.63
C TYR A 38 -1.42 2.56 6.91
N VAL A 39 -2.23 2.14 5.95
CA VAL A 39 -3.68 2.03 6.03
C VAL A 39 -4.05 0.60 5.70
N ASP A 40 -4.66 -0.09 6.67
CA ASP A 40 -5.20 -1.42 6.48
C ASP A 40 -6.64 -1.34 5.95
N MET A 41 -6.86 -1.91 4.76
CA MET A 41 -8.14 -1.92 4.06
C MET A 41 -8.72 -3.34 3.97
N SER A 42 -8.21 -4.27 4.78
CA SER A 42 -8.63 -5.69 4.79
C SER A 42 -10.14 -5.87 4.99
N SER A 43 -10.80 -4.95 5.69
CA SER A 43 -12.26 -4.99 5.90
C SER A 43 -13.10 -4.62 4.65
N GLN A 44 -12.47 -4.03 3.63
CA GLN A 44 -13.14 -3.51 2.44
C GLN A 44 -12.80 -4.29 1.16
N ALA A 45 -11.83 -5.20 1.22
CA ALA A 45 -11.43 -5.99 0.08
C ALA A 45 -12.48 -7.07 -0.20
N ALA A 46 -13.11 -7.00 -1.38
CA ALA A 46 -14.06 -8.00 -1.84
C ALA A 46 -13.36 -9.35 -2.06
N LEU A 47 -14.04 -10.46 -1.73
CA LEU A 47 -13.63 -11.85 -1.99
C LEU A 47 -12.50 -12.43 -1.12
N GLY A 48 -12.22 -11.84 0.05
CA GLY A 48 -11.33 -12.45 1.05
C GLY A 48 -9.84 -12.20 0.82
N SER A 49 -9.49 -11.31 -0.11
CA SER A 49 -8.13 -10.77 -0.21
C SER A 49 -7.89 -9.75 0.90
N ARG A 50 -6.67 -9.64 1.40
CA ARG A 50 -6.27 -8.55 2.31
C ARG A 50 -5.43 -7.53 1.55
N VAL A 51 -5.61 -6.25 1.85
CA VAL A 51 -4.88 -5.17 1.18
C VAL A 51 -4.45 -4.11 2.18
N VAL A 52 -3.17 -3.75 2.13
CA VAL A 52 -2.56 -2.72 2.97
C VAL A 52 -1.83 -1.71 2.07
N PHE A 53 -1.94 -0.43 2.40
CA PHE A 53 -1.27 0.66 1.69
C PHE A 53 -0.29 1.39 2.60
N THR A 54 0.92 1.65 2.14
CA THR A 54 1.87 2.52 2.84
C THR A 54 1.64 3.99 2.49
N HIS A 55 1.91 4.87 3.44
CA HIS A 55 1.95 6.30 3.18
C HIS A 55 3.29 6.66 2.51
N PRO A 56 3.30 7.39 1.37
CA PRO A 56 4.53 7.72 0.64
C PRO A 56 5.63 8.39 1.47
N LYS A 57 5.28 9.07 2.56
CA LYS A 57 6.27 9.68 3.48
C LYS A 57 7.16 8.64 4.17
N SER A 58 6.66 7.44 4.41
CA SER A 58 7.41 6.35 5.03
C SER A 58 8.22 5.52 4.01
N THR A 59 7.98 5.73 2.71
CA THR A 59 8.51 4.91 1.61
C THR A 59 9.13 5.78 0.51
N HIS A 60 9.81 6.85 0.90
CA HIS A 60 10.62 7.72 0.01
C HIS A 60 9.85 8.29 -1.19
N GLY A 61 8.56 8.59 -1.02
CA GLY A 61 7.71 9.22 -2.02
C GLY A 61 6.90 8.24 -2.88
N LEU A 62 7.06 6.92 -2.69
CA LEU A 62 6.31 5.90 -3.44
C LEU A 62 5.22 5.27 -2.58
N MET A 63 3.97 5.25 -3.06
CA MET A 63 2.92 4.45 -2.42
C MET A 63 3.13 2.97 -2.73
N ILE A 64 3.25 2.15 -1.69
CA ILE A 64 3.34 0.70 -1.83
C ILE A 64 2.02 0.08 -1.39
N GLU A 65 1.51 -0.85 -2.19
CA GLU A 65 0.36 -1.68 -1.91
C GLU A 65 0.85 -3.11 -1.63
N VAL A 66 0.35 -3.74 -0.59
CA VAL A 66 0.61 -5.15 -0.29
C VAL A 66 -0.71 -5.88 -0.36
N VAL A 67 -0.76 -6.95 -1.15
CA VAL A 67 -1.97 -7.72 -1.44
C VAL A 67 -1.73 -9.17 -1.06
N GLU A 68 -2.64 -9.72 -0.26
CA GLU A 68 -2.73 -11.15 -0.02
C GLU A 68 -3.83 -11.72 -0.90
N GLY A 69 -3.39 -12.50 -1.89
CA GLY A 69 -4.27 -13.28 -2.76
C GLY A 69 -4.76 -14.54 -2.04
N ARG A 70 -5.82 -15.14 -2.57
CA ARG A 70 -6.28 -16.46 -2.12
C ARG A 70 -5.64 -17.56 -2.95
#